data_AF-A0A1Y2M946-F1
#
_entry.id   AF-A0A1Y2M946-F1
#
_cell.length_a   1.000
_cell.length_b   1.000
_cell.length_c   1.000
_cell.angle_alpha   90.00
_cell.angle_beta   90.00
_cell.angle_gamma   90.00
#
_symmetry.space_group_name_H-M   'P 1'
#
loop_
_entity.id
_entity.type
_entity.pdbx_description
1 polymer ?
#
loop_
_entity_poly.entity_id
_entity_poly.type
_entity_poly.pdbx_seq_one_letter_code
_entity_poly.pdbx_strand_id
1 'polypeptide(L)'
;MAPVVHAVVETDPKCDTASTDLFACGSTLGNLLRFSRGIDKAFRFNVEVIGETVFFIRKENDPREFIKDIRGFGHTFPEAYTTWEHSVKGSETHQRIIGYEFGGLNCLVRFESDGYLREAPADNDTAPAKTAVNQDDLFQAFQSAAISQPATTTISKPDALKIKHGGSAVPQQSIFDLKTRSGRHKRDIDMSDIHPALWIKQISNFIVAYHDGGGLFEDIRVQNVKNDVQAWAEDNKDGIRRFATLLDKIVDIARSNSSRLLEVYCTGMNRLEIRIQYEDGVHALPADLADHWEKPKVGVVSTQSDTSDELEHSDGCICIDHRYDLDTDSDNSSFEPDYTACSAHDCGYCGNCTY
;
A
#
# COMPACT_ATOMS: atom_id res chain seq x y z
N MET A 1 8.93 -3.11 -0.81
CA MET A 1 8.93 -1.63 -0.89
C MET A 1 9.66 -1.10 -2.13
N ALA A 2 10.70 -1.79 -2.62
CA ALA A 2 11.69 -1.33 -3.60
C ALA A 2 11.29 -0.33 -4.71
N PRO A 3 10.25 -0.55 -5.55
CA PRO A 3 9.98 0.36 -6.68
C PRO A 3 9.70 1.81 -6.25
N VAL A 4 9.16 1.98 -5.04
CA VAL A 4 8.86 3.29 -4.45
C VAL A 4 10.13 3.96 -3.90
N VAL A 5 11.08 3.18 -3.38
CA VAL A 5 12.38 3.70 -2.93
C VAL A 5 13.27 4.07 -4.12
N HIS A 6 13.28 3.27 -5.20
CA HIS A 6 13.88 3.70 -6.46
C HIS A 6 13.26 5.00 -6.95
N ALA A 7 11.92 5.13 -6.96
CA ALA A 7 11.27 6.37 -7.38
C ALA A 7 11.72 7.59 -6.55
N VAL A 8 11.87 7.46 -5.22
CA VAL A 8 12.41 8.54 -4.37
C VAL A 8 13.85 8.89 -4.75
N VAL A 9 14.75 7.90 -4.82
CA VAL A 9 16.18 8.10 -5.11
C VAL A 9 16.43 8.67 -6.51
N GLU A 10 15.63 8.29 -7.50
CA GLU A 10 15.73 8.75 -8.89
C GLU A 10 15.11 10.13 -9.12
N THR A 11 14.00 10.47 -8.43
CA THR A 11 13.30 11.75 -8.63
C THR A 11 13.85 12.88 -7.76
N ASP A 12 14.37 12.57 -6.58
CA ASP A 12 15.21 13.48 -5.81
C ASP A 12 16.53 12.80 -5.37
N PRO A 13 17.57 12.86 -6.21
CA PRO A 13 18.90 12.37 -5.85
C PRO A 13 19.52 13.05 -4.61
N LYS A 14 18.99 14.20 -4.17
CA LYS A 14 19.41 14.94 -2.98
C LYS A 14 18.53 14.67 -1.75
N CYS A 15 17.51 13.82 -1.86
CA CYS A 15 16.68 13.41 -0.74
C CYS A 15 17.58 12.83 0.37
N ASP A 16 17.48 13.41 1.56
CA ASP A 16 18.21 12.96 2.74
C ASP A 16 17.48 11.75 3.35
N THR A 17 17.88 10.56 2.92
CA THR A 17 17.30 9.30 3.42
C THR A 17 17.55 9.13 4.92
N ALA A 18 18.66 9.66 5.44
CA ALA A 18 19.00 9.62 6.86
C ALA A 18 18.13 10.56 7.73
N SER A 19 17.50 11.58 7.14
CA SER A 19 16.52 12.42 7.84
C SER A 19 15.09 11.84 7.86
N THR A 20 14.87 10.62 7.36
CA THR A 20 13.56 9.96 7.37
C THR A 20 13.44 9.03 8.57
N ASP A 21 12.58 9.37 9.54
CA ASP A 21 12.31 8.52 10.70
C ASP A 21 11.43 7.31 10.36
N LEU A 22 10.38 7.54 9.56
CA LEU A 22 9.33 6.56 9.31
C LEU A 22 8.96 6.50 7.83
N PHE A 23 9.12 5.35 7.20
CA PHE A 23 8.60 5.06 5.87
C PHE A 23 7.41 4.11 5.97
N ALA A 24 6.20 4.56 5.59
CA ALA A 24 4.98 3.77 5.72
C ALA A 24 4.08 3.87 4.48
N CYS A 25 3.07 2.99 4.38
CA CYS A 25 1.94 3.22 3.47
C CYS A 25 0.72 3.76 4.23
N GLY A 26 -0.09 4.57 3.55
CA GLY A 26 -1.28 5.19 4.15
C GLY A 26 -2.31 4.20 4.70
N SER A 27 -2.33 2.96 4.19
CA SER A 27 -3.18 1.88 4.72
C SER A 27 -2.71 1.39 6.10
N THR A 28 -1.39 1.17 6.28
CA THR A 28 -0.83 0.77 7.58
C THR A 28 -0.99 1.87 8.63
N LEU A 29 -0.72 3.13 8.25
CA LEU A 29 -0.99 4.28 9.11
C LEU A 29 -2.49 4.41 9.44
N GLY A 30 -3.37 4.12 8.48
CA GLY A 30 -4.83 4.11 8.67
C GLY A 30 -5.29 3.07 9.69
N ASN A 31 -4.68 1.88 9.70
CA ASN A 31 -4.93 0.86 10.73
C ASN A 31 -4.53 1.34 12.13
N LEU A 32 -3.34 1.94 12.28
CA LEU A 32 -2.86 2.47 13.55
C LEU A 32 -3.69 3.67 14.04
N LEU A 33 -4.07 4.60 13.15
CA LEU A 33 -4.96 5.72 13.47
C LEU A 33 -6.36 5.23 13.89
N ARG A 34 -6.89 4.20 13.22
CA ARG A 34 -8.17 3.54 13.59
C ARG A 34 -8.08 2.95 15.00
N PHE A 35 -7.00 2.23 15.30
CA PHE A 35 -6.74 1.67 16.64
C PHE A 35 -6.62 2.77 17.71
N SER A 36 -5.85 3.84 17.45
CA SER A 36 -5.72 4.99 18.37
C SER A 36 -7.03 5.75 18.61
N ARG A 37 -8.00 5.64 17.70
CA ARG A 37 -9.38 6.14 17.85
C ARG A 37 -10.31 5.17 18.60
N GLY A 38 -9.85 3.96 18.94
CA GLY A 38 -10.61 2.96 19.71
C GLY A 38 -11.60 2.12 18.89
N ILE A 39 -11.40 2.04 17.57
CA ILE A 39 -12.29 1.31 16.66
C ILE A 39 -11.79 -0.14 16.50
N ASP A 40 -12.63 -1.11 16.87
CA ASP A 40 -12.27 -2.54 16.83
C ASP A 40 -12.19 -3.08 15.41
N LYS A 41 -11.00 -3.54 15.00
CA LYS A 41 -10.76 -4.35 13.80
C LYS A 41 -9.29 -4.74 13.72
N ALA A 42 -9.03 -6.05 13.61
CA ALA A 42 -7.69 -6.62 13.53
C ALA A 42 -6.84 -6.04 12.39
N PHE A 43 -5.52 -6.10 12.56
CA PHE A 43 -4.51 -5.79 11.54
C PHE A 43 -3.13 -6.30 11.96
N ARG A 44 -2.26 -6.53 10.98
CA ARG A 44 -0.83 -6.77 11.20
C ARG A 44 0.03 -6.16 10.09
N PHE A 45 1.29 -5.88 10.41
CA PHE A 45 2.31 -5.45 9.45
C PHE A 45 3.71 -5.79 9.98
N ASN A 46 4.65 -6.02 9.07
CA ASN A 46 6.04 -6.22 9.45
C ASN A 46 6.73 -4.85 9.57
N VAL A 47 7.77 -4.78 10.40
CA VAL A 47 8.60 -3.61 10.63
C VAL A 47 10.06 -4.00 10.47
N GLU A 48 10.83 -3.14 9.82
CA GLU A 48 12.28 -3.26 9.66
C GLU A 48 12.94 -1.91 9.95
N VAL A 49 14.17 -1.92 10.47
CA VAL A 49 15.01 -0.72 10.59
C VAL A 49 16.16 -0.79 9.59
N ILE A 50 16.19 0.13 8.64
CA ILE A 50 17.25 0.29 7.63
C ILE A 50 17.90 1.66 7.87
N GLY A 51 19.16 1.65 8.31
CA GLY A 51 19.86 2.83 8.80
C GLY A 51 19.17 3.36 10.06
N GLU A 52 18.74 4.62 10.01
CA GLU A 52 17.89 5.23 11.03
C GLU A 52 16.39 5.15 10.70
N THR A 53 16.01 4.75 9.47
CA THR A 53 14.62 4.74 9.01
C THR A 53 13.89 3.47 9.42
N VAL A 54 12.73 3.62 10.04
CA VAL A 54 11.81 2.52 10.35
C VAL A 54 10.83 2.33 9.20
N PHE A 55 10.86 1.17 8.55
CA PHE A 55 9.98 0.80 7.45
C PHE A 55 8.77 0.00 7.93
N PHE A 56 7.56 0.51 7.72
CA PHE A 56 6.30 -0.22 7.97
C PHE A 56 5.84 -0.94 6.71
N ILE A 57 6.12 -2.24 6.67
CA ILE A 57 5.86 -3.15 5.55
C ILE A 57 4.46 -3.74 5.71
N ARG A 58 3.49 -3.24 4.94
CA ARG A 58 2.15 -3.84 4.83
C ARG A 58 2.29 -5.34 4.54
N LYS A 59 1.71 -6.19 5.38
CA LYS A 59 1.49 -7.60 5.08
C LYS A 59 0.30 -7.67 4.13
N GLU A 60 0.47 -8.31 2.99
CA GLU A 60 -0.56 -8.43 1.95
C GLU A 60 -1.05 -9.89 1.92
N ASN A 61 -2.31 -10.09 1.53
CA ASN A 61 -2.90 -11.43 1.38
C ASN A 61 -2.19 -12.18 0.25
N ASP A 62 -2.31 -13.51 0.17
CA ASP A 62 -1.74 -14.28 -0.95
C ASP A 62 -2.36 -13.75 -2.27
N PRO A 63 -1.58 -13.41 -3.31
CA PRO A 63 -2.10 -12.94 -4.59
C PRO A 63 -3.01 -13.96 -5.32
N ARG A 64 -3.08 -15.20 -4.84
CA ARG A 64 -4.01 -16.27 -5.27
C ARG A 64 -5.33 -16.28 -4.48
N GLU A 65 -5.47 -15.44 -3.46
CA GLU A 65 -6.66 -15.35 -2.61
C GLU A 65 -7.80 -14.64 -3.37
N PHE A 66 -8.50 -15.38 -4.22
CA PHE A 66 -9.67 -14.88 -4.93
C PHE A 66 -10.84 -14.65 -3.97
N ILE A 67 -11.10 -13.40 -3.62
CA ILE A 67 -12.35 -12.96 -3.00
C ILE A 67 -13.49 -13.29 -3.98
N LYS A 68 -14.30 -14.29 -3.63
CA LYS A 68 -15.44 -14.73 -4.44
C LYS A 68 -16.52 -13.65 -4.48
N ASP A 69 -17.32 -13.65 -5.56
CA ASP A 69 -18.49 -12.79 -5.73
C ASP A 69 -18.26 -11.26 -5.69
N ILE A 70 -17.03 -10.75 -5.91
CA ILE A 70 -16.83 -9.30 -6.12
C ILE A 70 -17.71 -8.81 -7.27
N ARG A 71 -18.73 -8.01 -6.92
CA ARG A 71 -19.56 -7.24 -7.85
C ARG A 71 -19.42 -5.76 -7.49
N GLY A 72 -18.47 -5.11 -8.13
CA GLY A 72 -18.16 -3.70 -7.94
C GLY A 72 -17.41 -3.14 -9.15
N PHE A 73 -17.48 -1.83 -9.32
CA PHE A 73 -16.95 -1.12 -10.51
C PHE A 73 -15.71 -0.29 -10.16
N GLY A 74 -15.02 -0.63 -9.07
CA GLY A 74 -14.01 0.20 -8.42
C GLY A 74 -12.76 0.50 -9.27
N HIS A 75 -12.37 -0.40 -10.18
CA HIS A 75 -11.25 -0.19 -11.11
C HIS A 75 -11.77 0.26 -12.50
N THR A 76 -12.84 -0.38 -12.98
CA THR A 76 -13.45 -0.09 -14.29
C THR A 76 -14.02 1.33 -14.40
N PHE A 77 -14.42 1.97 -13.30
CA PHE A 77 -14.80 3.38 -13.34
C PHE A 77 -13.57 4.30 -13.56
N PRO A 78 -12.50 4.28 -12.75
CA PRO A 78 -11.24 4.96 -13.07
C PRO A 78 -10.73 4.68 -14.49
N GLU A 79 -10.72 3.44 -14.95
CA GLU A 79 -10.30 3.05 -16.30
C GLU A 79 -11.12 3.71 -17.42
N ALA A 80 -12.43 3.90 -17.22
CA ALA A 80 -13.33 4.47 -18.22
C ALA A 80 -13.52 6.00 -18.12
N TYR A 81 -13.23 6.61 -16.96
CA TYR A 81 -13.46 8.03 -16.67
C TYR A 81 -12.17 8.84 -16.44
N THR A 82 -10.99 8.22 -16.53
CA THR A 82 -9.69 8.90 -16.50
C THR A 82 -8.86 8.58 -17.76
N THR A 83 -7.76 9.31 -17.97
CA THR A 83 -6.87 9.11 -19.12
C THR A 83 -5.42 9.26 -18.70
N TRP A 84 -4.61 8.22 -18.88
CA TRP A 84 -3.16 8.28 -18.71
C TRP A 84 -2.52 9.28 -19.67
N GLU A 85 -1.55 10.07 -19.19
CA GLU A 85 -0.74 10.92 -20.06
C GLU A 85 0.11 10.06 -21.01
N HIS A 86 0.39 10.58 -22.21
CA HIS A 86 1.12 9.83 -23.26
C HIS A 86 2.44 9.21 -22.78
N SER A 87 3.18 9.88 -21.90
CA SER A 87 4.47 9.43 -21.36
C SER A 87 4.38 8.36 -20.26
N VAL A 88 3.18 8.05 -19.76
CA VAL A 88 2.90 7.00 -18.75
C VAL A 88 1.76 6.06 -19.17
N LYS A 89 1.31 6.12 -20.43
CA LYS A 89 0.26 5.22 -20.95
C LYS A 89 0.74 3.78 -20.93
N GLY A 90 -0.03 2.90 -20.30
CA GLY A 90 0.37 1.51 -20.03
C GLY A 90 0.95 1.27 -18.63
N SER A 91 0.91 2.27 -17.73
CA SER A 91 1.02 2.05 -16.29
C SER A 91 -0.21 1.33 -15.73
N GLU A 92 0.00 0.43 -14.77
CA GLU A 92 -1.07 -0.32 -14.09
C GLU A 92 -1.61 0.42 -12.85
N THR A 93 -0.74 1.08 -12.08
CA THR A 93 -1.11 1.85 -10.88
C THR A 93 -0.32 3.17 -10.81
N HIS A 94 -0.82 4.15 -10.04
CA HIS A 94 -0.09 5.38 -9.72
C HIS A 94 0.19 5.48 -8.22
N GLN A 95 1.45 5.27 -7.83
CA GLN A 95 1.91 5.38 -6.45
C GLN A 95 2.47 6.78 -6.19
N ARG A 96 1.82 7.50 -5.27
CA ARG A 96 2.26 8.79 -4.73
C ARG A 96 3.13 8.57 -3.48
N ILE A 97 4.14 9.43 -3.31
CA ILE A 97 4.91 9.56 -2.08
C ILE A 97 4.79 11.01 -1.63
N ILE A 98 4.58 11.25 -0.33
CA ILE A 98 4.68 12.58 0.29
C ILE A 98 5.57 12.51 1.53
N GLY A 99 6.30 13.59 1.81
CA GLY A 99 6.99 13.80 3.08
C GLY A 99 6.23 14.80 3.95
N TYR A 100 6.09 14.51 5.23
CA TYR A 100 5.59 15.47 6.23
C TYR A 100 6.12 15.15 7.63
N GLU A 101 6.26 16.17 8.48
CA GLU A 101 6.50 15.99 9.91
C GLU A 101 5.18 15.63 10.61
N PHE A 102 5.16 14.61 11.46
CA PHE A 102 4.03 14.32 12.34
C PHE A 102 4.49 13.77 13.69
N GLY A 103 4.07 14.42 14.78
CA GLY A 103 4.42 14.01 16.14
C GLY A 103 5.90 14.16 16.50
N GLY A 104 6.68 14.91 15.71
CA GLY A 104 8.15 14.98 15.80
C GLY A 104 8.89 13.97 14.92
N LEU A 105 8.18 13.10 14.19
CA LEU A 105 8.76 12.13 13.24
C LEU A 105 8.68 12.64 11.80
N ASN A 106 9.78 12.56 11.06
CA ASN A 106 9.80 12.78 9.62
C ASN A 106 9.23 11.57 8.88
N CYS A 107 8.00 11.70 8.38
CA CYS A 107 7.26 10.61 7.73
C CYS A 107 7.35 10.69 6.20
N LEU A 108 7.86 9.64 5.56
CA LEU A 108 7.60 9.36 4.13
C LEU A 108 6.41 8.41 4.02
N VAL A 109 5.33 8.87 3.37
CA VAL A 109 4.08 8.13 3.26
C VAL A 109 3.75 7.83 1.80
N ARG A 110 3.70 6.55 1.45
CA ARG A 110 3.25 6.07 0.13
C ARG A 110 1.76 5.76 0.10
N PHE A 111 1.09 6.05 -1.01
CA PHE A 111 -0.28 5.61 -1.27
C PHE A 111 -0.61 5.62 -2.76
N GLU A 112 -1.61 4.85 -3.14
CA GLU A 112 -2.22 4.94 -4.46
C GLU A 112 -3.22 6.10 -4.52
N SER A 113 -3.30 6.78 -5.67
CA SER A 113 -4.25 7.85 -5.96
C SER A 113 -4.89 7.62 -7.32
N ASP A 114 -6.21 7.75 -7.37
CA ASP A 114 -7.04 7.40 -8.53
C ASP A 114 -6.91 8.39 -9.71
N GLY A 115 -6.15 9.48 -9.56
CA GLY A 115 -5.84 10.42 -10.63
C GLY A 115 -5.64 11.86 -10.14
N TYR A 116 -5.64 12.81 -11.08
CA TYR A 116 -5.55 14.24 -10.80
C TYR A 116 -6.54 15.06 -11.63
N LEU A 117 -7.04 16.15 -11.03
CA LEU A 117 -7.82 17.17 -11.73
C LEU A 117 -6.86 18.09 -12.46
N ARG A 118 -6.90 18.12 -13.79
CA ARG A 118 -6.13 19.09 -14.56
C ARG A 118 -6.67 20.49 -14.25
N GLU A 119 -5.80 21.39 -13.80
CA GLU A 119 -6.13 22.81 -13.68
C GLU A 119 -6.59 23.32 -15.06
N ALA A 120 -7.80 23.86 -15.14
CA ALA A 120 -8.34 24.36 -16.39
C ALA A 120 -7.45 25.51 -16.88
N PRO A 121 -6.99 25.51 -18.15
CA PRO A 121 -6.33 26.69 -18.69
C PRO A 121 -7.33 27.85 -18.61
N ALA A 122 -6.92 28.97 -17.99
CA ALA A 122 -7.78 30.14 -17.83
C ALA A 122 -8.34 30.57 -19.20
N ASP A 123 -9.66 30.75 -19.28
CA ASP A 123 -10.40 30.89 -20.54
C ASP A 123 -9.81 32.00 -21.44
N ASN A 124 -9.08 31.56 -22.45
CA ASN A 124 -8.98 32.28 -23.71
C ASN A 124 -9.94 31.60 -24.67
N ASP A 125 -11.06 32.27 -24.97
CA ASP A 125 -12.14 31.76 -25.82
C ASP A 125 -11.63 31.19 -27.16
N THR A 126 -11.53 29.87 -27.26
CA THR A 126 -11.53 29.16 -28.55
C THR A 126 -11.97 27.71 -28.33
N ALA A 127 -13.28 27.49 -28.35
CA ALA A 127 -13.87 26.15 -28.21
C ALA A 127 -13.29 25.19 -29.29
N PRO A 128 -12.69 24.06 -28.89
CA PRO A 128 -12.26 23.04 -29.85
C PRO A 128 -13.46 22.53 -30.65
N ALA A 129 -13.34 22.51 -31.97
CA ALA A 129 -14.39 21.96 -32.84
C ALA A 129 -14.63 20.48 -32.51
N LYS A 130 -15.89 20.05 -32.55
CA LYS A 130 -16.29 18.66 -32.27
C LYS A 130 -15.76 17.72 -33.35
N THR A 131 -14.55 17.19 -33.15
CA THR A 131 -14.10 15.98 -33.87
C THR A 131 -15.00 14.82 -33.49
N ALA A 132 -15.61 14.18 -34.48
CA ALA A 132 -16.36 12.95 -34.26
C ALA A 132 -15.38 11.84 -33.85
N VAL A 133 -15.67 11.16 -32.73
CA VAL A 133 -14.91 9.97 -32.31
C VAL A 133 -15.12 8.90 -33.38
N ASN A 134 -14.02 8.45 -34.00
CA ASN A 134 -14.11 7.41 -35.02
C ASN A 134 -14.37 6.05 -34.36
N GLN A 135 -15.17 5.19 -35.00
CA GLN A 135 -15.53 3.90 -34.41
C GLN A 135 -14.33 2.94 -34.31
N ASP A 136 -13.32 3.12 -35.16
CA ASP A 136 -12.08 2.33 -35.15
C ASP A 136 -11.25 2.57 -33.87
N ASP A 137 -11.16 3.81 -33.37
CA ASP A 137 -10.45 4.13 -32.12
C ASP A 137 -11.09 3.41 -30.92
N LEU A 138 -12.43 3.34 -30.90
CA LEU A 138 -13.18 2.64 -29.85
C LEU A 138 -12.93 1.13 -29.89
N PHE A 139 -12.82 0.56 -31.10
CA PHE A 139 -12.50 -0.86 -31.30
C PHE A 139 -11.04 -1.18 -30.90
N GLN A 140 -10.10 -0.29 -31.21
CA GLN A 140 -8.71 -0.43 -30.82
C GLN A 140 -8.52 -0.28 -29.29
N ALA A 141 -9.26 0.62 -28.65
CA ALA A 141 -9.33 0.69 -27.19
C ALA A 141 -9.85 -0.62 -26.58
N PHE A 142 -10.90 -1.21 -27.15
CA PHE A 142 -11.43 -2.52 -26.71
C PHE A 142 -10.42 -3.66 -26.90
N GLN A 143 -9.62 -3.65 -27.97
CA GLN A 143 -8.52 -4.62 -28.15
C GLN A 143 -7.41 -4.42 -27.12
N SER A 144 -7.08 -3.18 -26.73
CA SER A 144 -6.11 -2.92 -25.66
C SER A 144 -6.62 -3.26 -24.25
N ALA A 145 -7.95 -3.36 -24.08
CA ALA A 145 -8.59 -3.84 -22.85
C ALA A 145 -8.76 -5.38 -22.81
N ALA A 146 -8.42 -6.10 -23.88
CA ALA A 146 -8.37 -7.55 -23.86
C ALA A 146 -7.17 -8.02 -23.03
N ILE A 147 -7.43 -8.81 -21.98
CA ILE A 147 -6.39 -9.37 -21.11
C ILE A 147 -5.39 -10.15 -21.96
N SER A 148 -4.21 -9.58 -22.16
CA SER A 148 -3.11 -10.25 -22.85
C SER A 148 -2.64 -11.40 -21.96
N GLN A 149 -2.85 -12.64 -22.43
CA GLN A 149 -2.26 -13.80 -21.77
C GLN A 149 -0.75 -13.58 -21.62
N PRO A 150 -0.13 -13.86 -20.46
CA PRO A 150 1.30 -13.72 -20.30
C PRO A 150 1.99 -14.65 -21.28
N ALA A 151 2.59 -14.07 -22.33
CA ALA A 151 3.37 -14.83 -23.29
C ALA A 151 4.45 -15.60 -22.53
N THR A 152 4.54 -16.92 -22.76
CA THR A 152 5.35 -17.86 -21.98
C THR A 152 6.86 -17.59 -22.15
N THR A 153 7.32 -16.54 -21.47
CA THR A 153 8.68 -16.04 -21.56
C THR A 153 9.52 -16.89 -20.64
N THR A 154 10.48 -17.61 -21.20
CA THR A 154 11.37 -18.51 -20.46
C THR A 154 12.02 -17.77 -19.30
N ILE A 155 11.93 -18.34 -18.09
CA ILE A 155 12.46 -17.74 -16.86
C ILE A 155 14.00 -17.72 -16.94
N SER A 156 14.51 -16.61 -17.47
CA SER A 156 15.85 -16.13 -17.19
C SER A 156 15.94 -15.69 -15.71
N LYS A 157 17.16 -15.33 -15.27
CA LYS A 157 17.38 -14.73 -13.93
C LYS A 157 16.37 -13.61 -13.65
N PRO A 158 15.96 -13.38 -12.38
CA PRO A 158 15.04 -12.29 -12.04
C PRO A 158 15.56 -10.97 -12.60
N ASP A 159 14.86 -10.43 -13.60
CA ASP A 159 15.31 -9.24 -14.33
C ASP A 159 15.35 -8.03 -13.38
N ALA A 160 16.49 -7.34 -13.38
CA ALA A 160 16.68 -6.13 -12.58
C ALA A 160 15.61 -5.09 -12.94
N LEU A 161 15.05 -4.41 -11.91
CA LEU A 161 13.90 -3.53 -12.06
C LEU A 161 14.16 -2.46 -13.14
N LYS A 162 13.47 -2.56 -14.28
CA LYS A 162 13.71 -1.68 -15.42
C LYS A 162 13.05 -0.32 -15.24
N ILE A 163 13.78 0.59 -14.60
CA ILE A 163 13.42 2.00 -14.44
C ILE A 163 13.22 2.66 -15.82
N LYS A 164 12.18 3.52 -15.92
CA LYS A 164 11.90 4.40 -17.06
C LYS A 164 11.48 5.76 -16.51
N HIS A 165 12.02 6.84 -17.05
CA HIS A 165 11.59 8.19 -16.68
C HIS A 165 10.47 8.67 -17.63
N GLY A 166 9.42 9.27 -17.07
CA GLY A 166 8.22 9.71 -17.79
C GLY A 166 7.25 10.45 -16.87
N GLY A 167 6.18 11.01 -17.43
CA GLY A 167 5.24 11.85 -16.69
C GLY A 167 5.80 13.24 -16.32
N SER A 168 5.16 13.89 -15.35
CA SER A 168 5.58 15.17 -14.77
C SER A 168 5.16 15.28 -13.30
N ALA A 169 5.71 16.26 -12.56
CA ALA A 169 5.42 16.43 -11.13
C ALA A 169 4.03 17.04 -10.90
N VAL A 170 3.04 16.19 -10.61
CA VAL A 170 1.66 16.62 -10.31
C VAL A 170 1.56 17.29 -8.93
N PRO A 171 0.98 18.50 -8.80
CA PRO A 171 0.76 19.16 -7.51
C PRO A 171 -0.09 18.34 -6.53
N GLN A 172 0.25 18.38 -5.24
CA GLN A 172 -0.53 17.66 -4.21
C GLN A 172 -1.98 18.18 -4.08
N GLN A 173 -2.22 19.45 -4.42
CA GLN A 173 -3.55 20.06 -4.37
C GLN A 173 -4.53 19.57 -5.45
N SER A 174 -4.04 18.95 -6.53
CA SER A 174 -4.87 18.53 -7.67
C SER A 174 -5.16 17.03 -7.74
N ILE A 175 -4.43 16.19 -7.00
CA ILE A 175 -4.73 14.75 -6.92
C ILE A 175 -6.07 14.47 -6.22
N PHE A 176 -6.69 13.32 -6.52
CA PHE A 176 -7.92 12.88 -5.87
C PHE A 176 -7.86 11.42 -5.39
N ASP A 177 -8.83 11.08 -4.54
CA ASP A 177 -9.20 9.71 -4.18
C ASP A 177 -10.65 9.48 -4.67
N LEU A 178 -10.98 8.26 -5.12
CA LEU A 178 -12.25 7.94 -5.76
C LEU A 178 -12.96 6.76 -5.10
N LYS A 179 -14.30 6.84 -4.95
CA LYS A 179 -15.12 5.68 -4.54
C LYS A 179 -16.37 5.53 -5.41
N THR A 180 -16.60 4.31 -5.90
CA THR A 180 -17.86 3.91 -6.54
C THR A 180 -18.85 3.39 -5.51
N ARG A 181 -20.14 3.74 -5.61
CA ARG A 181 -21.18 3.30 -4.66
C ARG A 181 -22.50 2.98 -5.36
N SER A 182 -23.16 1.88 -4.98
CA SER A 182 -24.47 1.56 -5.57
C SER A 182 -25.59 2.41 -4.96
N GLY A 183 -26.28 3.17 -5.80
CA GLY A 183 -27.45 3.96 -5.43
C GLY A 183 -28.66 3.13 -4.97
N ARG A 184 -28.62 1.80 -5.11
CA ARG A 184 -29.66 0.87 -4.59
C ARG A 184 -29.69 0.79 -3.06
N HIS A 185 -28.56 1.00 -2.36
CA HIS A 185 -28.45 0.68 -0.92
C HIS A 185 -27.69 1.74 -0.10
N LYS A 186 -28.43 2.59 0.63
CA LYS A 186 -27.97 3.83 1.29
C LYS A 186 -27.20 4.73 0.31
N ARG A 187 -27.89 5.76 -0.20
CA ARG A 187 -27.37 6.64 -1.27
C ARG A 187 -26.06 7.29 -0.89
N ASP A 188 -25.95 7.88 0.29
CA ASP A 188 -24.75 8.63 0.67
C ASP A 188 -23.65 7.72 1.22
N ILE A 189 -22.40 7.99 0.84
CA ILE A 189 -21.21 7.36 1.39
C ILE A 189 -20.99 7.81 2.84
N ASP A 190 -20.61 6.88 3.71
CA ASP A 190 -20.14 7.21 5.05
C ASP A 190 -18.72 7.79 4.98
N MET A 191 -18.61 9.10 5.22
CA MET A 191 -17.34 9.82 5.17
C MET A 191 -16.48 9.62 6.43
N SER A 192 -17.01 9.03 7.51
CA SER A 192 -16.30 8.91 8.80
C SER A 192 -15.11 7.95 8.78
N ASP A 193 -15.13 6.97 7.87
CA ASP A 193 -14.00 6.08 7.54
C ASP A 193 -13.10 6.64 6.42
N ILE A 194 -13.55 7.66 5.68
CA ILE A 194 -12.84 8.23 4.53
C ILE A 194 -11.99 9.44 4.93
N HIS A 195 -12.51 10.37 5.75
CA HIS A 195 -11.74 11.50 6.26
C HIS A 195 -10.41 11.11 6.95
N PRO A 196 -10.31 10.04 7.77
CA PRO A 196 -9.03 9.59 8.33
C PRO A 196 -8.01 9.19 7.25
N ALA A 197 -8.46 8.56 6.17
CA ALA A 197 -7.60 8.13 5.07
C ALA A 197 -7.16 9.33 4.22
N LEU A 198 -8.06 10.25 3.88
CA LEU A 198 -7.73 11.49 3.15
C LEU A 198 -6.79 12.39 3.97
N TRP A 199 -6.96 12.44 5.29
CA TRP A 199 -6.07 13.14 6.21
C TRP A 199 -4.64 12.56 6.19
N ILE A 200 -4.47 11.23 6.27
CA ILE A 200 -3.15 10.59 6.12
C ILE A 200 -2.55 10.81 4.73
N LYS A 201 -3.35 10.68 3.66
CA LYS A 201 -2.89 10.89 2.28
C LYS A 201 -2.65 12.37 1.92
N GLN A 202 -3.05 13.32 2.79
CA GLN A 202 -3.12 14.76 2.50
C GLN A 202 -3.83 15.05 1.16
N ILE A 203 -4.97 14.41 0.91
CA ILE A 203 -5.81 14.60 -0.28
C ILE A 203 -6.98 15.52 0.04
N SER A 204 -7.16 16.58 -0.77
CA SER A 204 -8.27 17.54 -0.62
C SER A 204 -9.45 17.30 -1.57
N ASN A 205 -9.26 16.54 -2.66
CA ASN A 205 -10.31 16.29 -3.65
C ASN A 205 -10.80 14.84 -3.55
N PHE A 206 -12.11 14.67 -3.50
CA PHE A 206 -12.74 13.36 -3.39
C PHE A 206 -13.85 13.22 -4.43
N ILE A 207 -13.81 12.12 -5.19
CA ILE A 207 -14.80 11.83 -6.24
C ILE A 207 -15.68 10.66 -5.79
N VAL A 208 -16.99 10.88 -5.79
CA VAL A 208 -17.96 9.80 -5.58
C VAL A 208 -18.74 9.54 -6.86
N ALA A 209 -18.70 8.31 -7.34
CA ALA A 209 -19.43 7.87 -8.53
C ALA A 209 -20.55 6.90 -8.14
N TYR A 210 -21.79 7.34 -8.25
CA TYR A 210 -22.97 6.53 -7.91
C TYR A 210 -23.50 5.78 -9.13
N HIS A 211 -23.67 4.46 -8.98
CA HIS A 211 -24.19 3.59 -10.05
C HIS A 211 -25.53 2.94 -9.70
N ASP A 212 -26.35 2.69 -10.71
CA ASP A 212 -27.70 2.13 -10.61
C ASP A 212 -27.73 0.71 -9.99
N GLY A 213 -26.58 0.04 -9.86
CA GLY A 213 -26.42 -1.36 -9.44
C GLY A 213 -26.35 -2.38 -10.59
N GLY A 214 -26.67 -2.00 -11.83
CA GLY A 214 -26.36 -2.74 -13.06
C GLY A 214 -25.01 -2.34 -13.69
N GLY A 215 -24.56 -1.10 -13.43
CA GLY A 215 -23.28 -0.55 -13.91
C GLY A 215 -23.40 0.80 -14.61
N LEU A 216 -24.61 1.36 -14.75
CA LEU A 216 -24.81 2.71 -15.27
C LEU A 216 -24.51 3.73 -14.15
N PHE A 217 -23.64 4.69 -14.44
CA PHE A 217 -23.30 5.79 -13.53
C PHE A 217 -24.07 7.05 -13.94
N GLU A 218 -24.85 7.61 -13.01
CA GLU A 218 -25.77 8.73 -13.28
C GLU A 218 -25.47 9.98 -12.43
N ASP A 219 -24.77 9.83 -11.30
CA ASP A 219 -24.47 10.89 -10.33
C ASP A 219 -22.99 10.78 -9.93
N ILE A 220 -22.15 11.65 -10.49
CA ILE A 220 -20.70 11.69 -10.27
C ILE A 220 -20.38 13.05 -9.61
N ARG A 221 -20.01 13.02 -8.33
CA ARG A 221 -19.77 14.21 -7.50
C ARG A 221 -18.28 14.41 -7.27
N VAL A 222 -17.69 15.39 -7.95
CA VAL A 222 -16.34 15.90 -7.66
C VAL A 222 -16.45 16.94 -6.54
N GLN A 223 -15.80 16.68 -5.41
CA GLN A 223 -15.93 17.50 -4.19
C GLN A 223 -14.55 17.88 -3.65
N ASN A 224 -14.37 19.12 -3.21
CA ASN A 224 -13.20 19.50 -2.41
C ASN A 224 -13.59 19.41 -0.93
N VAL A 225 -13.08 18.40 -0.23
CA VAL A 225 -13.45 18.03 1.14
C VAL A 225 -12.43 18.49 2.18
N LYS A 226 -11.57 19.47 1.81
CA LYS A 226 -10.48 19.97 2.67
C LYS A 226 -11.00 20.45 4.03
N ASN A 227 -12.12 21.18 4.02
CA ASN A 227 -12.72 21.72 5.24
C ASN A 227 -13.31 20.61 6.13
N ASP A 228 -13.91 19.58 5.52
CA ASP A 228 -14.52 18.45 6.23
C ASP A 228 -13.46 17.54 6.85
N VAL A 229 -12.35 17.32 6.15
CA VAL A 229 -11.14 16.64 6.66
C VAL A 229 -10.50 17.44 7.80
N GLN A 230 -10.46 18.78 7.72
CA GLN A 230 -9.96 19.63 8.80
C GLN A 230 -10.87 19.62 10.03
N ALA A 231 -12.19 19.69 9.85
CA ALA A 231 -13.16 19.58 10.95
C ALA A 231 -13.08 18.21 11.63
N TRP A 232 -13.04 17.13 10.84
CA TRP A 232 -12.81 15.77 11.34
C TRP A 232 -11.52 15.67 12.17
N ALA A 233 -10.44 16.33 11.77
CA ALA A 233 -9.17 16.27 12.49
C ALA A 233 -9.24 16.97 13.87
N GLU A 234 -9.96 18.10 13.98
CA GLU A 234 -10.18 18.78 15.26
C GLU A 234 -11.11 17.97 16.18
N ASP A 235 -12.17 17.36 15.64
CA ASP A 235 -13.06 16.45 16.38
C ASP A 235 -12.35 15.19 16.88
N ASN A 236 -11.33 14.71 16.14
CA ASN A 236 -10.60 13.48 16.43
C ASN A 236 -9.21 13.73 17.07
N LYS A 237 -8.90 14.97 17.48
CA LYS A 237 -7.56 15.40 17.96
C LYS A 237 -6.95 14.52 19.04
N ASP A 238 -7.74 13.98 19.97
CA ASP A 238 -7.21 13.10 21.03
C ASP A 238 -6.90 11.67 20.54
N GLY A 239 -7.60 11.21 19.49
CA GLY A 239 -7.21 10.01 18.74
C GLY A 239 -5.91 10.24 17.94
N ILE A 240 -5.76 11.41 17.34
CA ILE A 240 -4.55 11.81 16.60
C ILE A 240 -3.34 11.96 17.54
N ARG A 241 -3.52 12.52 18.75
CA ARG A 241 -2.48 12.56 19.80
C ARG A 241 -2.04 11.17 20.22
N ARG A 242 -2.98 10.26 20.48
CA ARG A 242 -2.67 8.84 20.79
C ARG A 242 -1.98 8.14 19.62
N PHE A 243 -2.30 8.50 18.38
CA PHE A 243 -1.65 7.98 17.18
C PHE A 243 -0.19 8.45 17.07
N ALA A 244 0.10 9.73 17.34
CA ALA A 244 1.48 10.23 17.42
C ALA A 244 2.30 9.46 18.47
N THR A 245 1.81 9.36 19.71
CA THR A 245 2.45 8.59 20.80
C THR A 245 2.55 7.07 20.50
N LEU A 246 1.75 6.55 19.56
CA LEU A 246 1.84 5.15 19.15
C LEU A 246 2.92 4.94 18.10
N LEU A 247 3.04 5.84 17.11
CA LEU A 247 4.12 5.80 16.12
C LEU A 247 5.49 5.93 16.80
N ASP A 248 5.64 6.95 17.63
CA ASP A 248 6.79 7.23 18.51
C ASP A 248 7.28 5.96 19.23
N LYS A 249 6.39 5.29 19.97
CA LYS A 249 6.70 4.02 20.65
C LYS A 249 7.08 2.87 19.74
N ILE A 250 6.45 2.73 18.56
CA ILE A 250 6.80 1.65 17.62
C ILE A 250 8.19 1.92 17.00
N VAL A 251 8.50 3.18 16.69
CA VAL A 251 9.80 3.62 16.18
C VAL A 251 10.90 3.40 17.22
N ASP A 252 10.69 3.83 18.46
CA ASP A 252 11.62 3.61 19.58
C ASP A 252 11.89 2.12 19.83
N ILE A 253 10.84 1.30 19.87
CA ILE A 253 10.97 -0.15 20.10
C ILE A 253 11.68 -0.82 18.92
N ALA A 254 11.44 -0.39 17.68
CA ALA A 254 12.14 -0.90 16.50
C ALA A 254 13.64 -0.53 16.52
N ARG A 255 13.96 0.76 16.70
CA ARG A 255 15.35 1.27 16.78
C ARG A 255 16.14 0.65 17.93
N SER A 256 15.49 0.36 19.06
CA SER A 256 16.11 -0.24 20.26
C SER A 256 16.26 -1.76 20.19
N ASN A 257 15.70 -2.45 19.20
CA ASN A 257 15.71 -3.91 19.14
C ASN A 257 16.88 -4.43 18.28
N SER A 258 17.72 -5.31 18.86
CA SER A 258 18.89 -5.89 18.19
C SER A 258 18.57 -6.73 16.96
N SER A 259 17.34 -7.24 16.83
CA SER A 259 16.91 -7.99 15.64
C SER A 259 16.57 -7.08 14.45
N ARG A 260 16.22 -5.81 14.68
CA ARG A 260 15.66 -4.82 13.74
C ARG A 260 14.39 -5.24 12.94
N LEU A 261 14.05 -6.53 12.89
CA LEU A 261 12.90 -7.13 12.22
C LEU A 261 11.81 -7.51 13.23
N LEU A 262 10.69 -6.77 13.21
CA LEU A 262 9.55 -6.97 14.11
C LEU A 262 8.24 -7.24 13.33
N GLU A 263 7.24 -7.87 13.95
CA GLU A 263 5.84 -7.83 13.51
C GLU A 263 5.03 -7.02 14.52
N VAL A 264 4.22 -6.08 14.02
CA VAL A 264 3.19 -5.39 14.80
C VAL A 264 1.85 -6.05 14.53
N TYR A 265 1.17 -6.52 15.58
CA TYR A 265 0.04 -7.42 15.51
C TYR A 265 -1.10 -6.96 16.44
N CYS A 266 -2.32 -6.86 15.93
CA CYS A 266 -3.50 -6.43 16.69
C CYS A 266 -4.67 -7.36 16.40
N THR A 267 -5.13 -8.11 17.40
CA THR A 267 -6.35 -8.94 17.30
C THR A 267 -7.63 -8.11 17.46
N GLY A 268 -7.56 -7.00 18.21
CA GLY A 268 -8.72 -6.15 18.46
C GLY A 268 -8.51 -5.12 19.57
N MET A 269 -9.63 -4.55 20.01
CA MET A 269 -9.82 -3.28 20.74
C MET A 269 -8.77 -2.82 21.76
N ASN A 270 -8.10 -3.73 22.49
CA ASN A 270 -7.31 -3.40 23.68
C ASN A 270 -5.86 -3.91 23.68
N ARG A 271 -5.40 -4.61 22.64
CA ARG A 271 -4.03 -5.17 22.61
C ARG A 271 -3.36 -5.04 21.25
N LEU A 272 -2.37 -4.15 21.19
CA LEU A 272 -1.31 -4.19 20.19
C LEU A 272 -0.14 -4.98 20.76
N GLU A 273 0.36 -5.95 20.00
CA GLU A 273 1.59 -6.68 20.27
C GLU A 273 2.68 -6.25 19.30
N ILE A 274 3.92 -6.25 19.78
CA ILE A 274 5.12 -6.11 18.97
C ILE A 274 5.97 -7.35 19.24
N ARG A 275 6.20 -8.15 18.21
CA ARG A 275 6.89 -9.44 18.24
C ARG A 275 8.16 -9.35 17.40
N ILE A 276 9.16 -10.20 17.68
CA ILE A 276 10.28 -10.39 16.75
C ILE A 276 9.76 -11.24 15.57
N GLN A 277 10.25 -11.01 14.34
CA GLN A 277 9.92 -11.87 13.21
C GLN A 277 10.54 -13.28 13.38
N TYR A 278 9.99 -14.26 12.68
CA TYR A 278 10.47 -15.65 12.70
C TYR A 278 11.28 -15.92 11.42
N GLU A 279 12.29 -16.80 11.51
CA GLU A 279 13.26 -17.06 10.44
C GLU A 279 13.93 -15.76 9.93
N ASP A 280 14.32 -15.69 8.65
CA ASP A 280 14.94 -14.49 8.04
C ASP A 280 13.98 -13.28 7.97
N GLY A 281 12.70 -13.48 8.28
CA GLY A 281 11.68 -12.44 8.28
C GLY A 281 11.33 -11.92 6.89
N VAL A 282 10.84 -10.67 6.84
CA VAL A 282 10.45 -9.98 5.60
C VAL A 282 11.10 -8.60 5.55
N HIS A 283 12.05 -8.46 4.63
CA HIS A 283 12.72 -7.21 4.31
C HIS A 283 11.84 -6.28 3.45
N ALA A 284 11.95 -4.98 3.66
CA ALA A 284 11.31 -3.93 2.88
C ALA A 284 11.96 -3.78 1.49
N LEU A 285 13.28 -3.97 1.42
CA LEU A 285 14.12 -3.70 0.26
C LEU A 285 15.06 -4.91 -0.03
N PRO A 286 15.41 -5.16 -1.30
CA PRO A 286 16.60 -5.93 -1.65
C PRO A 286 17.85 -5.36 -0.99
N ALA A 287 18.83 -6.22 -0.69
CA ALA A 287 20.00 -5.85 0.10
C ALA A 287 20.82 -4.71 -0.53
N ASP A 288 20.98 -4.67 -1.85
CA ASP A 288 21.68 -3.60 -2.59
C ASP A 288 20.99 -2.24 -2.47
N LEU A 289 19.65 -2.24 -2.41
CA LEU A 289 18.84 -1.04 -2.26
C LEU A 289 18.73 -0.59 -0.79
N ALA A 290 18.76 -1.52 0.17
CA ALA A 290 18.93 -1.23 1.59
C ALA A 290 20.30 -0.58 1.85
N ASP A 291 21.38 -1.19 1.33
CA ASP A 291 22.74 -0.66 1.33
C ASP A 291 22.81 0.77 0.78
N HIS A 292 22.06 1.09 -0.28
CA HIS A 292 22.00 2.43 -0.84
C HIS A 292 21.19 3.42 0.02
N TRP A 293 20.18 2.95 0.76
CA TRP A 293 19.38 3.77 1.67
C TRP A 293 20.15 4.12 2.95
N GLU A 294 20.88 3.15 3.52
CA GLU A 294 21.66 3.35 4.75
C GLU A 294 22.84 4.32 4.57
N LYS A 295 23.48 4.32 3.39
CA LYS A 295 24.71 5.09 3.16
C LYS A 295 24.40 6.60 3.05
N PRO A 296 24.77 7.43 4.04
CA PRO A 296 24.56 8.87 3.94
C PRO A 296 25.38 9.41 2.75
N LYS A 297 24.78 10.30 1.96
CA LYS A 297 25.40 10.87 0.74
C LYS A 297 26.45 11.94 1.07
N VAL A 298 27.44 11.57 1.88
CA VAL A 298 28.65 12.34 2.16
C VAL A 298 29.43 12.51 0.85
N GLY A 299 29.89 13.72 0.56
CA GLY A 299 30.62 14.03 -0.66
C GLY A 299 31.90 13.19 -0.78
N VAL A 300 32.01 12.43 -1.88
CA VAL A 300 33.06 11.42 -2.06
C VAL A 300 34.45 12.06 -2.14
N VAL A 301 35.35 11.60 -1.28
CA VAL A 301 36.80 11.61 -1.51
C VAL A 301 37.30 10.17 -1.37
N SER A 302 38.09 9.72 -2.33
CA SER A 302 38.39 8.30 -2.58
C SER A 302 39.32 7.67 -1.53
N THR A 303 39.24 6.35 -1.37
CA THR A 303 40.27 5.42 -1.89
C THR A 303 39.81 3.95 -1.85
N GLN A 304 40.47 3.09 -2.63
CA GLN A 304 40.17 1.65 -2.76
C GLN A 304 41.10 0.82 -1.85
N SER A 305 40.63 -0.33 -1.37
CA SER A 305 41.46 -1.51 -1.14
C SER A 305 40.59 -2.76 -0.99
N ASP A 306 40.78 -3.73 -1.88
CA ASP A 306 40.13 -5.05 -1.82
C ASP A 306 40.81 -5.98 -0.80
N THR A 307 40.06 -6.90 -0.19
CA THR A 307 40.46 -8.31 0.02
C THR A 307 39.22 -9.18 0.23
N SER A 308 39.14 -10.30 -0.48
CA SER A 308 38.22 -11.41 -0.28
C SER A 308 38.82 -12.49 0.62
N ASP A 309 38.00 -13.35 1.21
CA ASP A 309 38.32 -14.78 1.39
C ASP A 309 37.02 -15.61 1.51
N GLU A 310 37.09 -16.90 1.14
CA GLU A 310 35.97 -17.85 1.11
C GLU A 310 36.06 -18.87 2.28
N LEU A 311 35.01 -19.70 2.50
CA LEU A 311 35.10 -21.16 2.76
C LEU A 311 33.77 -21.81 3.24
N GLU A 312 32.98 -22.28 2.27
CA GLU A 312 32.37 -23.62 2.11
C GLU A 312 32.07 -24.65 3.26
N HIS A 313 31.04 -25.49 2.99
CA HIS A 313 30.78 -26.89 3.47
C HIS A 313 30.31 -27.09 4.95
N SER A 314 29.46 -28.08 5.33
CA SER A 314 28.80 -29.21 4.62
C SER A 314 27.48 -29.70 5.29
N ASP A 315 26.73 -30.56 4.58
CA ASP A 315 25.46 -31.26 4.88
C ASP A 315 25.16 -31.87 6.28
N GLY A 316 23.86 -32.14 6.52
CA GLY A 316 23.38 -33.07 7.56
C GLY A 316 21.86 -33.30 7.60
N CYS A 317 21.28 -34.11 6.69
CA CYS A 317 19.83 -34.37 6.62
C CYS A 317 19.46 -35.85 6.92
N ILE A 318 18.41 -36.07 7.72
CA ILE A 318 17.77 -37.39 7.95
C ILE A 318 16.24 -37.22 8.06
N CYS A 319 15.49 -38.01 7.30
CA CYS A 319 14.03 -38.12 7.38
C CYS A 319 13.61 -39.46 8.01
N ILE A 320 12.48 -39.51 8.71
CA ILE A 320 11.78 -40.76 9.07
C ILE A 320 10.27 -40.59 8.76
N ASP A 321 9.69 -41.58 8.10
CA ASP A 321 8.29 -41.68 7.68
C ASP A 321 7.58 -42.75 8.53
N HIS A 322 6.31 -42.53 8.90
CA HIS A 322 5.39 -43.61 9.31
C HIS A 322 3.90 -43.20 9.17
N ARG A 323 3.18 -43.99 8.36
CA ARG A 323 1.69 -44.10 8.30
C ARG A 323 1.16 -44.90 9.52
N TYR A 324 -0.13 -45.00 9.87
CA TYR A 324 -1.30 -45.39 9.04
C TYR A 324 -2.68 -45.06 9.71
N ASP A 325 -3.70 -44.87 8.86
CA ASP A 325 -5.13 -45.28 8.92
C ASP A 325 -6.06 -44.79 10.07
N LEU A 326 -7.21 -44.11 9.78
CA LEU A 326 -8.61 -44.61 9.59
C LEU A 326 -9.20 -45.29 10.85
N ASP A 327 -10.43 -45.06 11.37
CA ASP A 327 -11.73 -44.58 10.84
C ASP A 327 -12.68 -44.25 12.07
N THR A 328 -13.93 -43.73 12.08
CA THR A 328 -14.95 -43.25 11.08
C THR A 328 -16.09 -42.42 11.78
N ASP A 329 -16.99 -41.78 11.00
CA ASP A 329 -18.35 -41.19 11.25
C ASP A 329 -18.84 -40.61 12.61
N SER A 330 -19.42 -39.39 12.55
CA SER A 330 -20.84 -39.12 12.94
C SER A 330 -21.30 -37.68 12.59
N ASP A 331 -22.49 -37.52 11.98
CA ASP A 331 -23.09 -36.22 11.62
C ASP A 331 -23.75 -35.47 12.79
N ASN A 332 -23.60 -34.15 12.85
CA ASN A 332 -24.75 -33.24 12.95
C ASN A 332 -24.45 -31.82 12.42
N SER A 333 -25.51 -31.06 12.15
CA SER A 333 -25.49 -29.85 11.32
C SER A 333 -25.42 -28.51 12.07
N SER A 334 -25.19 -27.45 11.30
CA SER A 334 -25.19 -25.99 11.62
C SER A 334 -23.86 -25.37 12.07
N PHE A 335 -23.67 -24.12 11.63
CA PHE A 335 -22.44 -23.29 11.67
C PHE A 335 -21.31 -23.76 10.74
N GLU A 336 -20.99 -22.94 9.73
CA GLU A 336 -19.77 -23.07 8.93
C GLU A 336 -18.55 -22.62 9.77
N PRO A 337 -17.50 -23.45 9.92
CA PRO A 337 -16.27 -23.03 10.59
C PRO A 337 -15.40 -22.12 9.70
N ASP A 338 -14.73 -21.15 10.33
CA ASP A 338 -13.63 -20.42 9.69
C ASP A 338 -12.37 -21.32 9.68
N TYR A 339 -12.10 -21.93 8.53
CA TYR A 339 -10.94 -22.81 8.32
C TYR A 339 -9.59 -22.06 8.16
N THR A 340 -9.53 -20.75 8.44
CA THR A 340 -8.27 -20.00 8.56
C THR A 340 -7.86 -19.73 10.01
N ALA A 341 -8.75 -19.94 10.98
CA ALA A 341 -8.48 -19.75 12.40
C ALA A 341 -7.69 -20.93 13.00
N CYS A 342 -6.39 -20.73 13.26
CA CYS A 342 -5.63 -21.66 14.10
C CYS A 342 -6.24 -21.72 15.51
N SER A 343 -6.45 -22.93 16.04
CA SER A 343 -7.08 -23.10 17.35
C SER A 343 -6.24 -22.47 18.46
N ALA A 344 -6.87 -21.61 19.27
CA ALA A 344 -6.21 -20.68 20.18
C ALA A 344 -5.50 -21.32 21.40
N HIS A 345 -5.38 -22.65 21.46
CA HIS A 345 -4.78 -23.38 22.58
C HIS A 345 -3.37 -23.94 22.31
N ASP A 346 -3.02 -24.25 21.05
CA ASP A 346 -1.75 -24.94 20.71
C ASP A 346 -0.96 -24.28 19.56
N CYS A 347 -1.42 -23.12 19.05
CA CYS A 347 -0.71 -22.42 17.97
C CYS A 347 0.56 -21.71 18.48
N GLY A 348 1.69 -22.41 18.40
CA GLY A 348 3.01 -21.77 18.44
C GLY A 348 3.17 -20.79 17.27
N TYR A 349 3.43 -19.52 17.57
CA TYR A 349 3.49 -18.43 16.58
C TYR A 349 4.52 -18.73 15.47
N CYS A 350 4.03 -18.90 14.24
CA CYS A 350 4.81 -19.28 13.06
C CYS A 350 4.89 -18.17 12.00
N GLY A 351 4.54 -16.92 12.34
CA GLY A 351 4.56 -15.76 11.43
C GLY A 351 3.55 -15.75 10.26
N ASN A 352 2.95 -16.89 9.93
CA ASN A 352 2.17 -17.07 8.69
C ASN A 352 0.69 -16.63 8.80
N CYS A 353 0.00 -16.91 9.91
CA CYS A 353 -1.43 -16.63 10.15
C CYS A 353 -1.87 -15.21 9.74
N THR A 354 -2.88 -15.06 8.87
CA THR A 354 -3.16 -13.79 8.16
C THR A 354 -3.59 -12.60 9.02
N TYR A 355 -4.23 -12.83 10.17
CA TYR A 355 -4.86 -11.81 11.03
C TYR A 355 -4.59 -12.02 12.53
#